data_AF-A0A7S3U4K7-F1
#
_entry.id   AF-A0A7S3U4K7-F1
#
_cell.length_a   1.000
_cell.length_b   1.000
_cell.length_c   1.000
_cell.angle_alpha   90.00
_cell.angle_beta   90.00
_cell.angle_gamma   90.00
#
_symmetry.space_group_name_H-M   'P 1'
#
loop_
_entity.id
_entity.type
_entity.pdbx_description
1 polymer ?
#
loop_
_entity_poly.entity_id
_entity_poly.type
_entity_poly.pdbx_seq_one_letter_code
_entity_poly.pdbx_strand_id
1 'polypeptide(L)'
;HLVESGADRLLAVGDITCDANGSVPTKKYTSVEAPYFLYDALTDATTDGMEGPGVLFHAVDHLPCELPVEASQHFGNCLMPFVKPLAMSTTGVAPFEHCDLPLELRGATLTTAGKLTPDYTYIHELREVNEQAQHSQHPAVASDRGIHAHGFL
;
A
#
# COMPACT_ATOMS: atom_id res chain seq x y z
N HIS A 1 -5.06 -33.55 11.57
CA HIS A 1 -6.29 -33.48 12.36
C HIS A 1 -7.02 -32.23 11.94
N LEU A 2 -8.15 -32.39 11.27
CA LEU A 2 -9.08 -31.31 10.96
C LEU A 2 -9.95 -31.08 12.20
N VAL A 3 -10.57 -29.90 12.33
CA VAL A 3 -11.47 -29.55 13.44
C VAL A 3 -12.65 -30.55 13.48
N GLU A 4 -12.92 -31.14 14.65
CA GLU A 4 -13.93 -32.21 14.80
C GLU A 4 -15.14 -31.81 15.66
N SER A 5 -15.02 -30.84 16.58
CA SER A 5 -16.11 -30.53 17.53
C SER A 5 -16.19 -29.06 17.99
N GLY A 6 -15.42 -28.14 17.42
CA GLY A 6 -15.44 -26.72 17.80
C GLY A 6 -14.90 -26.41 19.21
N ALA A 7 -14.35 -27.41 19.90
CA ALA A 7 -13.69 -27.30 21.21
C ALA A 7 -12.16 -27.39 21.06
N ASP A 8 -11.62 -26.73 20.05
CA ASP A 8 -10.20 -26.79 19.71
C ASP A 8 -9.33 -25.96 20.67
N ARG A 9 -8.07 -26.37 20.81
CA ARG A 9 -7.09 -25.67 21.66
C ARG A 9 -6.61 -24.35 21.06
N LEU A 10 -6.78 -24.14 19.75
CA LEU A 10 -6.38 -22.92 19.08
C LEU A 10 -7.47 -21.88 19.25
N LEU A 11 -7.16 -20.83 20.02
CA LEU A 11 -8.14 -19.80 20.38
C LEU A 11 -8.12 -18.62 19.41
N ALA A 12 -6.94 -18.23 18.92
CA ALA A 12 -6.79 -17.06 18.09
C ALA A 12 -5.61 -17.16 17.11
N VAL A 13 -5.71 -16.40 16.02
CA VAL A 13 -4.68 -16.19 15.00
C VAL A 13 -4.54 -14.69 14.78
N GLY A 14 -3.32 -14.17 14.95
CA GLY A 14 -2.95 -12.82 14.52
C GLY A 14 -2.17 -12.90 13.21
N ASP A 15 -2.76 -12.42 12.12
CA ASP A 15 -2.08 -12.34 10.83
C ASP A 15 -1.57 -10.91 10.61
N ILE A 16 -0.27 -10.72 10.80
CA ILE A 16 0.41 -9.42 10.62
C ILE A 16 0.51 -9.05 9.13
N THR A 17 0.57 -10.05 8.25
CA THR A 17 0.79 -9.82 6.82
C THR A 17 -0.46 -9.31 6.14
N CYS A 18 -1.64 -9.76 6.59
CA CYS A 18 -2.93 -9.44 5.97
C CYS A 18 -2.88 -9.65 4.45
N ASP A 19 -2.27 -10.73 4.01
CA ASP A 19 -2.16 -11.08 2.61
C ASP A 19 -3.28 -12.06 2.25
N ALA A 20 -4.13 -11.71 1.28
CA ALA A 20 -5.22 -12.59 0.81
C ALA A 20 -4.73 -13.97 0.32
N ASN A 21 -3.47 -14.06 -0.10
CA ASN A 21 -2.77 -15.30 -0.48
C ASN A 21 -1.51 -15.54 0.39
N GLY A 22 -1.55 -15.06 1.64
CA GLY A 22 -0.45 -15.15 2.58
C GLY A 22 -0.23 -16.54 3.17
N SER A 23 0.65 -16.59 4.16
CA SER A 23 0.98 -17.82 4.89
C SER A 23 -0.19 -18.36 5.70
N VAL A 24 -1.10 -17.47 6.09
CA VAL A 24 -2.40 -17.79 6.66
C VAL A 24 -3.45 -17.33 5.65
N PRO A 25 -4.33 -18.21 5.14
CA PRO A 25 -5.39 -17.82 4.21
C PRO A 25 -6.49 -17.05 4.95
N THR A 26 -6.22 -15.77 5.21
CA THR A 26 -7.12 -14.85 5.88
C THR A 26 -8.33 -14.56 5.00
N LYS A 27 -9.53 -14.91 5.48
CA LYS A 27 -10.79 -14.81 4.72
C LYS A 27 -11.27 -13.38 4.51
N LYS A 28 -10.91 -12.47 5.42
CA LYS A 28 -11.21 -11.04 5.33
C LYS A 28 -10.25 -10.23 6.20
N TYR A 29 -10.08 -8.96 5.84
CA TYR A 29 -9.33 -7.99 6.66
C TYR A 29 -10.24 -7.35 7.69
N THR A 30 -9.64 -6.93 8.80
CA THR A 30 -10.28 -6.17 9.87
C THR A 30 -9.77 -4.73 9.87
N SER A 31 -10.52 -3.82 10.48
CA SER A 31 -10.09 -2.44 10.70
C SER A 31 -9.73 -2.22 12.15
N VAL A 32 -9.06 -1.11 12.46
CA VAL A 32 -8.75 -0.73 13.85
C VAL A 32 -10.02 -0.61 14.70
N GLU A 33 -11.14 -0.18 14.11
CA GLU A 33 -12.45 -0.06 14.79
C GLU A 33 -13.16 -1.40 15.00
N ALA A 34 -12.89 -2.38 14.14
CA ALA A 34 -13.46 -3.72 14.19
C ALA A 34 -12.35 -4.79 14.01
N PRO A 35 -11.43 -4.92 14.99
CA PRO A 35 -10.14 -5.61 14.81
C PRO A 35 -10.24 -7.13 14.74
N TYR A 36 -11.38 -7.70 15.14
CA TYR A 36 -11.56 -9.14 15.26
C TYR A 36 -12.76 -9.69 14.50
N PHE A 37 -12.61 -10.94 14.03
CA PHE A 37 -13.71 -11.79 13.62
C PHE A 37 -13.49 -13.23 14.06
N LEU A 38 -14.55 -14.02 14.17
CA LEU A 38 -14.47 -15.45 14.39
C LEU A 38 -14.51 -16.18 13.05
N TYR A 39 -13.63 -17.17 12.87
CA TYR A 39 -13.64 -18.11 11.77
C TYR A 39 -14.05 -19.49 12.27
N ASP A 40 -15.16 -20.02 11.76
CA ASP A 40 -15.61 -21.38 12.03
C ASP A 40 -15.15 -22.32 10.91
N ALA A 41 -14.17 -23.17 11.21
CA ALA A 41 -13.59 -24.12 10.26
C ALA A 41 -14.57 -25.25 9.88
N LEU A 42 -15.63 -25.50 10.64
CA LEU A 42 -16.65 -26.51 10.32
C LEU A 42 -17.62 -26.00 9.26
N THR A 43 -17.96 -24.71 9.31
CA THR A 43 -18.94 -24.09 8.41
C THR A 43 -18.32 -23.22 7.32
N ASP A 44 -17.00 -22.99 7.39
CA ASP A 44 -16.24 -22.04 6.56
C ASP A 44 -16.79 -20.60 6.62
N ALA A 45 -17.48 -20.25 7.71
CA ALA A 45 -18.13 -18.96 7.91
C ALA A 45 -17.29 -18.01 8.77
N THR A 46 -17.50 -16.70 8.57
CA THR A 46 -16.91 -15.65 9.40
C THR A 46 -17.98 -14.81 10.08
N THR A 47 -17.81 -14.51 11.36
CA THR A 47 -18.72 -13.65 12.14
C THR A 47 -17.93 -12.49 12.75
N ASP A 48 -18.43 -11.26 12.63
CA ASP A 48 -17.80 -10.10 13.28
C ASP A 48 -17.95 -10.15 14.80
N GLY A 49 -16.91 -9.70 15.52
CA GLY A 49 -16.87 -9.68 16.97
C GLY A 49 -16.01 -10.80 17.57
N MET A 50 -16.14 -10.99 18.89
CA MET A 50 -15.29 -11.90 19.66
C MET A 50 -16.06 -13.06 20.32
N GLU A 51 -17.38 -13.10 20.17
CA GLU A 51 -18.26 -14.07 20.85
C GLU A 51 -18.87 -15.07 19.88
N GLY A 52 -18.76 -16.35 20.20
CA GLY A 52 -19.31 -17.44 19.40
C GLY A 52 -18.32 -18.58 19.18
N PRO A 53 -18.73 -19.63 18.44
CA PRO A 53 -17.84 -20.72 18.05
C PRO A 53 -16.84 -20.25 16.98
N GLY A 54 -15.64 -20.84 17.02
CA GLY A 54 -14.60 -20.60 16.03
C GLY A 54 -13.30 -20.07 16.62
N VAL A 55 -12.33 -19.81 15.74
CA VAL A 55 -11.03 -19.24 16.07
C VAL A 55 -11.10 -17.72 15.87
N LEU A 56 -10.60 -16.95 16.83
CA LEU A 56 -10.56 -15.50 16.72
C LEU A 56 -9.43 -15.06 15.79
N PHE A 57 -9.75 -14.33 14.73
CA PHE A 57 -8.78 -13.77 13.81
C PHE A 57 -8.60 -12.28 14.06
N HIS A 58 -7.35 -11.85 14.10
CA HIS A 58 -6.93 -10.46 14.08
C HIS A 58 -6.11 -10.22 12.82
N ALA A 59 -6.65 -9.45 11.88
CA ALA A 59 -6.06 -9.22 10.55
C ALA A 59 -6.22 -7.75 10.14
N VAL A 60 -5.70 -6.86 11.00
CA VAL A 60 -5.69 -5.42 10.75
C VAL A 60 -4.53 -5.07 9.83
N ASP A 61 -4.86 -4.45 8.69
CA ASP A 61 -3.93 -4.14 7.60
C ASP A 61 -2.93 -3.01 7.93
N HIS A 62 -3.18 -2.23 8.98
CA HIS A 62 -2.33 -1.12 9.42
C HIS A 62 -2.06 -1.14 10.93
N LEU A 63 -1.41 -2.20 11.44
CA LEU A 63 -1.05 -2.33 12.85
C LEU A 63 -0.34 -1.12 13.49
N PRO A 64 0.53 -0.35 12.80
CA PRO A 64 1.10 0.86 13.39
C PRO A 64 0.05 1.88 13.86
N CYS A 65 -1.15 1.87 13.28
CA CYS A 65 -2.26 2.73 13.69
C CYS A 65 -2.90 2.31 15.02
N GLU A 66 -2.70 1.07 15.48
CA GLU A 66 -3.17 0.63 16.81
C GLU A 66 -2.33 1.17 17.95
N LEU A 67 -1.05 1.47 17.69
CA LEU A 67 -0.10 2.07 18.62
C LEU A 67 0.45 3.38 18.04
N PRO A 68 -0.42 4.38 17.79
CA PRO A 68 -0.08 5.52 16.95
C PRO A 68 1.03 6.40 17.57
N VAL A 69 1.08 6.49 18.90
CA VAL A 69 2.09 7.28 19.61
C VAL A 69 3.44 6.60 19.53
N GLU A 70 3.50 5.30 19.82
CA GLU A 70 4.72 4.49 19.78
C GLU A 70 5.27 4.40 18.36
N ALA A 71 4.40 4.17 17.37
CA ALA A 71 4.77 4.13 15.96
C ALA A 71 5.37 5.47 15.50
N SER A 72 4.72 6.59 15.85
CA SER A 72 5.20 7.93 15.50
C SER A 72 6.53 8.25 16.18
N GLN A 73 6.68 7.89 17.46
CA GLN A 73 7.94 8.10 18.18
C GLN A 73 9.08 7.25 17.62
N HIS A 74 8.80 5.98 17.30
CA HIS A 74 9.77 5.08 16.69
C HIS A 74 10.21 5.57 15.32
N PHE A 75 9.25 5.87 14.43
CA PHE A 75 9.53 6.44 13.11
C PHE A 75 10.33 7.74 13.22
N GLY A 76 9.92 8.65 14.11
CA GLY A 76 10.64 9.90 14.37
C GLY A 76 12.08 9.64 14.78
N ASN A 77 12.31 8.76 15.76
CA ASN A 77 13.66 8.41 16.22
C ASN A 77 14.53 7.84 15.09
N CYS A 78 13.96 7.03 14.19
CA CYS A 78 14.67 6.52 13.01
C CYS A 78 14.93 7.60 11.95
N LEU A 79 14.03 8.57 11.79
CA LEU A 79 14.16 9.65 10.82
C LEU A 79 15.14 10.74 11.26
N MET A 80 15.20 11.05 12.56
CA MET A 80 15.96 12.17 13.11
C MET A 80 17.44 12.23 12.68
N PRO A 81 18.19 11.12 12.61
CA PRO A 81 19.57 11.13 12.11
C PRO A 81 19.72 11.68 10.69
N PHE A 82 18.69 11.55 9.85
CA PHE A 82 18.69 11.94 8.45
C PHE A 82 18.28 13.40 8.20
N VAL A 83 17.60 14.04 9.17
CA VAL A 83 17.06 15.40 9.02
C VAL A 83 18.16 16.42 8.76
N LYS A 84 19.26 16.38 9.52
CA LYS A 84 20.36 17.35 9.36
C LYS A 84 21.10 17.17 8.02
N PRO A 85 21.53 15.96 7.62
CA PRO A 85 22.11 15.74 6.30
C PRO A 85 21.20 16.21 5.16
N LEU A 86 19.90 15.91 5.24
CA LEU A 86 18.93 16.33 4.25
C LEU A 86 18.80 17.85 4.17
N ALA A 87 18.70 18.54 5.31
CA ALA A 87 18.52 19.98 5.36
C ALA A 87 19.75 20.79 4.88
N MET A 88 20.95 20.24 5.03
CA MET A 88 22.20 20.89 4.65
C MET A 88 22.68 20.51 3.24
N SER A 89 22.01 19.54 2.61
CA SER A 89 22.37 19.03 1.30
C SER A 89 22.17 20.08 0.21
N THR A 90 23.07 20.06 -0.77
CA THR A 90 22.99 20.86 -2.00
C THR A 90 22.49 20.04 -3.19
N THR A 91 22.02 18.81 -2.95
CA THR A 91 21.48 17.92 -3.97
C THR A 91 20.30 18.60 -4.69
N GLY A 92 20.35 18.59 -6.03
CA GLY A 92 19.40 19.29 -6.89
C GLY A 92 19.92 20.62 -7.46
N VAL A 93 21.06 21.15 -6.95
CA VAL A 93 21.76 22.29 -7.57
C VAL A 93 22.71 21.82 -8.68
N ALA A 94 23.39 20.68 -8.47
CA ALA A 94 24.26 20.03 -9.44
C ALA A 94 23.64 18.72 -9.96
N PRO A 95 24.16 18.13 -11.06
CA PRO A 95 23.74 16.81 -11.52
C PRO A 95 23.82 15.75 -10.41
N PHE A 96 22.88 14.81 -10.39
CA PHE A 96 22.69 13.85 -9.29
C PHE A 96 23.90 12.92 -9.06
N GLU A 97 24.79 12.80 -10.04
CA GLU A 97 26.08 12.11 -9.90
C GLU A 97 26.95 12.73 -8.79
N HIS A 98 26.74 14.02 -8.50
CA HIS A 98 27.39 14.78 -7.43
C HIS A 98 26.52 14.90 -6.17
N CYS A 99 25.53 14.02 -6.00
CA CYS A 99 24.67 13.96 -4.81
C CYS A 99 25.52 13.82 -3.53
N ASP A 100 25.31 14.75 -2.60
CA ASP A 100 26.02 14.85 -1.33
C ASP A 100 25.24 14.22 -0.15
N LEU A 101 24.10 13.60 -0.45
CA LEU A 101 23.30 12.88 0.55
C LEU A 101 24.00 11.58 0.98
N PRO A 102 23.83 11.17 2.25
CA PRO A 102 24.14 9.82 2.72
C PRO A 102 23.54 8.75 1.80
N LEU A 103 24.19 7.58 1.74
CA LEU A 103 23.81 6.49 0.83
C LEU A 103 22.33 6.11 0.97
N GLU A 104 21.82 6.07 2.20
CA GLU A 104 20.43 5.73 2.51
C GLU A 104 19.46 6.74 1.88
N LEU A 105 19.76 8.03 2.00
CA LEU A 105 18.94 9.10 1.45
C LEU A 105 19.10 9.22 -0.06
N ARG A 106 20.32 9.01 -0.59
CA ARG A 106 20.58 8.95 -2.03
C ARG A 106 19.79 7.83 -2.68
N GLY A 107 19.83 6.62 -2.09
CA GLY A 107 19.05 5.48 -2.55
C GLY A 107 17.56 5.73 -2.45
N ALA A 108 17.09 6.44 -1.42
CA ALA A 108 15.69 6.82 -1.26
C ALA A 108 15.25 8.04 -2.12
N THR A 109 16.13 8.65 -2.91
CA THR A 109 15.80 9.82 -3.73
C THR A 109 15.31 9.40 -5.11
N LEU A 110 13.98 9.34 -5.30
CA LEU A 110 13.38 8.97 -6.59
C LEU A 110 13.53 10.07 -7.65
N THR A 111 13.41 11.33 -7.24
CA THR A 111 13.47 12.49 -8.16
C THR A 111 14.31 13.61 -7.59
N THR A 112 14.95 14.37 -8.47
CA THR A 112 15.64 15.61 -8.15
C THR A 112 15.58 16.58 -9.34
N ALA A 113 15.50 17.89 -9.07
CA ALA A 113 15.40 18.93 -10.09
C ALA A 113 14.33 18.64 -11.18
N GLY A 114 13.20 18.04 -10.79
CA GLY A 114 12.08 17.72 -11.67
C GLY A 114 12.28 16.50 -12.57
N LYS A 115 13.33 15.70 -12.38
CA LYS A 115 13.62 14.49 -13.16
C LYS A 115 13.79 13.27 -12.25
N LEU A 116 13.51 12.09 -12.78
CA LEU A 116 13.84 10.83 -12.12
C LEU A 116 15.37 10.70 -12.00
N THR A 117 15.81 10.15 -10.87
CA THR A 117 17.22 9.76 -10.69
C THR A 117 17.51 8.47 -11.47
N PRO A 118 18.78 8.17 -11.78
CA PRO A 118 19.15 7.10 -12.72
C PRO A 118 18.50 5.74 -12.42
N ASP A 119 18.50 5.33 -11.15
CA ASP A 119 17.97 4.03 -10.71
C ASP A 119 16.45 3.91 -10.86
N TYR A 120 15.76 5.03 -11.03
CA TYR A 120 14.29 5.11 -11.10
C TYR A 120 13.76 5.47 -12.48
N THR A 121 14.64 5.59 -13.49
CA THR A 121 14.25 5.93 -14.87
C THR A 121 13.26 4.95 -15.49
N TYR A 122 13.27 3.67 -15.06
CA TYR A 122 12.33 2.63 -15.48
C TYR A 122 10.86 2.99 -15.22
N ILE A 123 10.58 3.92 -14.30
CA ILE A 123 9.21 4.40 -14.02
C ILE A 123 8.59 5.03 -15.26
N HIS A 124 9.37 5.68 -16.14
CA HIS A 124 8.85 6.21 -17.40
C HIS A 124 8.27 5.11 -18.28
N GLU A 125 9.00 4.02 -18.49
CA GLU A 125 8.56 2.88 -19.30
C GLU A 125 7.29 2.24 -18.72
N LEU A 126 7.25 2.03 -17.39
CA LEU A 126 6.06 1.49 -16.72
C LEU A 126 4.82 2.39 -16.90
N ARG A 127 5.01 3.71 -16.89
CA ARG A 127 3.91 4.66 -17.12
C ARG A 127 3.37 4.57 -18.53
N GLU A 128 4.24 4.53 -19.54
CA GLU A 128 3.83 4.41 -20.94
C GLU A 128 3.02 3.13 -21.19
N VAL A 129 3.46 2.00 -20.64
CA VAL A 129 2.75 0.71 -20.73
C VAL A 129 1.36 0.82 -20.08
N ASN A 130 1.28 1.39 -18.89
CA ASN A 130 0.00 1.56 -18.18
C ASN A 130 -0.96 2.48 -18.92
N GLU A 131 -0.46 3.59 -19.47
CA GLU A 131 -1.27 4.55 -20.24
C GLU A 131 -1.83 3.90 -21.53
N GLN A 132 -1.04 3.08 -22.23
CA GLN A 132 -1.50 2.33 -23.41
C GLN A 132 -2.53 1.25 -23.06
N ALA A 133 -2.34 0.53 -21.95
CA ALA A 133 -3.28 -0.47 -21.47
C ALA A 133 -4.64 0.15 -21.12
N GLN A 134 -4.65 1.34 -20.50
CA GLN A 134 -5.88 2.08 -20.21
C GLN A 134 -6.57 2.62 -21.46
N HIS A 135 -5.83 3.15 -22.44
CA HIS A 135 -6.39 3.58 -23.72
C HIS A 135 -7.00 2.43 -24.53
N SER A 136 -6.45 1.21 -24.41
CA SER A 136 -6.98 0.02 -25.08
C SER A 136 -8.25 -0.53 -24.41
N GLN A 137 -8.52 -0.16 -23.15
CA GLN A 137 -9.70 -0.57 -22.39
C GLN A 137 -10.88 0.42 -22.50
N HIS A 138 -10.67 1.65 -22.99
CA HIS A 138 -11.72 2.61 -23.32
C HIS A 138 -11.50 3.18 -24.74
N PRO A 139 -12.07 2.56 -25.79
CA PRO A 139 -12.00 3.14 -27.13
C PRO A 139 -12.77 4.46 -27.14
N ALA A 140 -12.12 5.52 -27.62
CA ALA A 140 -12.71 6.85 -27.76
C ALA A 140 -14.05 6.76 -28.52
N VAL A 141 -15.13 7.23 -27.89
CA VAL A 141 -16.39 7.47 -28.60
C VAL A 141 -16.14 8.63 -29.56
N ALA A 142 -15.95 8.33 -30.84
CA ALA A 142 -15.87 9.32 -31.89
C ALA A 142 -17.18 10.11 -31.92
N SER A 143 -17.16 11.38 -31.51
CA SER A 143 -18.29 12.26 -31.69
C SER A 143 -18.34 12.64 -33.17
N ASP A 144 -19.16 11.92 -33.92
CA ASP A 144 -19.70 12.38 -35.19
C ASP A 144 -20.53 13.64 -34.93
N ARG A 145 -19.94 14.82 -35.15
CA ARG A 145 -20.71 16.04 -35.38
C ARG A 145 -20.41 16.52 -36.78
N GLY A 146 -21.29 16.08 -37.67
CA GLY A 146 -21.47 16.60 -39.00
C GLY A 146 -21.51 18.13 -39.03
N ILE A 147 -20.96 18.59 -40.14
CA ILE A 147 -20.87 19.96 -40.63
C ILE A 147 -22.26 20.61 -40.66
N HIS A 148 -22.39 21.83 -40.15
CA HIS A 148 -23.23 22.85 -40.78
C HIS A 148 -22.67 24.25 -40.50
N ALA A 149 -22.03 24.79 -41.53
CA ALA A 149 -21.74 26.21 -41.63
C ALA A 149 -23.05 26.96 -41.89
N HIS A 150 -23.38 27.93 -41.04
CA HIS A 150 -24.23 29.06 -41.40
C HIS A 150 -23.64 30.30 -40.71
N GLY A 151 -23.01 31.16 -41.51
CA GLY A 151 -22.75 32.53 -41.12
C GLY A 151 -24.03 33.35 -41.20
N PHE A 152 -24.15 34.37 -40.36
CA PHE A 152 -24.70 35.68 -40.71
C PHE A 152 -24.37 36.66 -39.57
N LEU A 153 -23.65 37.72 -39.95
CA LEU A 153 -23.44 39.04 -39.31
C LEU A 153 -22.85 39.12 -37.90
#